data_AF-A0A7W0WTP1-F1
#
_entry.id   AF-A0A7W0WTP1-F1
#
_cell.length_a   1.000
_cell.length_b   1.000
_cell.length_c   1.000
_cell.angle_alpha   90.00
_cell.angle_beta   90.00
_cell.angle_gamma   90.00
#
_symmetry.space_group_name_H-M   'P 1'
#
loop_
_entity.id
_entity.type
_entity.pdbx_description
1 polymer ?
#
loop_
_entity_poly.entity_id
_entity_poly.type
_entity_poly.pdbx_seq_one_letter_code
_entity_poly.pdbx_strand_id
1 'polypeptide(L)'
;MRFWLPLCFAACTGGMQDPSTVEQQEGACIALEGRRFETVSELECGRSPNGVGLCKWQLQFATRDDESSAFNWQYSDVGEAGHIECDGATITSITSSPRQIDATFDAATQKLVWEDQTYVPAN
;
A
#
# COMPACT_ATOMS: atom_id res chain seq x y z
N MET A 1 33.15 -60.56 26.89
CA MET A 1 32.66 -59.42 27.69
C MET A 1 33.39 -58.16 27.24
N ARG A 2 32.65 -57.05 27.16
CA ARG A 2 33.04 -55.65 26.84
C ARG A 2 33.31 -55.29 25.37
N PHE A 3 32.20 -54.81 24.78
CA PHE A 3 32.07 -53.87 23.68
C PHE A 3 32.83 -52.56 23.93
N TRP A 4 33.43 -51.98 22.88
CA TRP A 4 33.28 -50.55 22.56
C TRP A 4 33.69 -50.25 21.11
N LEU A 5 32.72 -49.75 20.32
CA LEU A 5 32.89 -49.03 19.06
C LEU A 5 32.86 -47.53 19.35
N PRO A 6 33.64 -46.69 18.65
CA PRO A 6 33.27 -45.30 18.43
C PRO A 6 32.64 -45.10 17.04
N LEU A 7 31.59 -44.28 17.05
CA LEU A 7 30.68 -43.91 15.98
C LEU A 7 31.33 -43.19 14.79
N CYS A 8 30.75 -43.41 13.61
CA CYS A 8 30.76 -42.53 12.45
C CYS A 8 30.09 -41.18 12.75
N PHE A 9 30.60 -40.07 12.21
CA PHE A 9 29.73 -39.08 11.56
C PHE A 9 30.43 -38.47 10.34
N ALA A 10 29.74 -38.60 9.21
CA ALA A 10 30.10 -38.09 7.90
C ALA A 10 30.05 -36.56 7.87
N ALA A 11 31.04 -35.95 7.21
CA ALA A 11 31.00 -34.54 6.85
C ALA A 11 30.03 -34.38 5.66
N CYS A 12 28.82 -33.89 5.92
CA CYS A 12 27.92 -33.44 4.87
C CYS A 12 28.23 -31.99 4.51
N THR A 13 28.55 -31.76 3.25
CA THR A 13 28.47 -30.50 2.53
C THR A 13 27.04 -29.93 2.61
N GLY A 14 26.89 -28.62 2.85
CA GLY A 14 25.60 -27.94 2.70
C GLY A 14 25.72 -26.47 3.02
N GLY A 15 25.63 -25.63 1.98
CA GLY A 15 25.61 -24.17 2.12
C GLY A 15 24.42 -23.72 2.96
N MET A 16 24.69 -22.81 3.89
CA MET A 16 23.67 -21.94 4.48
C MET A 16 24.00 -20.53 4.01
N GLN A 17 23.52 -20.19 2.82
CA GLN A 17 23.21 -18.80 2.52
C GLN A 17 22.01 -18.47 3.40
N ASP A 18 22.26 -17.66 4.43
CA ASP A 18 21.23 -17.10 5.29
C ASP A 18 20.30 -16.22 4.42
N PRO A 19 19.01 -16.54 4.26
CA PRO A 19 18.08 -15.78 3.41
C PRO A 19 17.44 -14.62 4.18
N SER A 20 18.16 -13.99 5.10
CA SER A 20 17.56 -13.10 6.11
C SER A 20 18.02 -11.65 5.98
N THR A 21 18.07 -11.08 4.78
CA THR A 21 18.04 -9.60 4.57
C THR A 21 17.55 -9.25 3.17
N VAL A 22 16.45 -9.86 2.71
CA VAL A 22 15.53 -9.08 1.89
C VAL A 22 14.54 -8.55 2.91
N GLU A 23 14.67 -7.28 3.31
CA GLU A 23 13.51 -6.57 3.80
C GLU A 23 12.48 -6.74 2.69
N GLN A 24 11.54 -7.65 2.91
CA GLN A 24 10.37 -7.81 2.07
C GLN A 24 9.57 -6.55 2.33
N GLN A 25 9.95 -5.49 1.65
CA GLN A 25 9.23 -4.24 1.60
C GLN A 25 7.88 -4.64 1.00
N GLU A 26 6.90 -4.87 1.88
CA GLU A 26 5.54 -5.20 1.47
C GLU A 26 5.16 -4.22 0.37
N GLY A 27 4.75 -4.74 -0.79
CA GLY A 27 4.44 -3.90 -1.95
C GLY A 27 3.39 -2.86 -1.56
N ALA A 28 3.39 -1.70 -2.24
CA ALA A 28 2.46 -0.62 -1.95
C ALA A 28 1.00 -1.10 -1.89
N CYS A 29 0.61 -2.02 -2.77
CA CYS A 29 -0.75 -2.58 -2.78
C CYS A 29 -1.05 -3.37 -1.49
N ILE A 30 -0.13 -4.21 -1.03
CA ILE A 30 -0.24 -4.91 0.27
C ILE A 30 -0.34 -3.88 1.41
N ALA A 31 0.51 -2.85 1.39
CA ALA A 31 0.54 -1.83 2.42
C ALA A 31 -0.70 -0.91 2.42
N LEU A 32 -1.44 -0.83 1.31
CA LEU A 32 -2.68 -0.06 1.16
C LEU A 32 -3.93 -0.90 1.44
N GLU A 33 -3.84 -2.22 1.33
CA GLU A 33 -4.97 -3.15 1.37
C GLU A 33 -5.88 -2.95 2.59
N GLY A 34 -7.18 -2.75 2.34
CA GLY A 34 -8.20 -2.59 3.38
C GLY A 34 -8.12 -1.28 4.16
N ARG A 35 -7.21 -0.38 3.78
CA ARG A 35 -6.96 0.86 4.51
C ARG A 35 -7.74 2.02 3.95
N ARG A 36 -7.91 3.01 4.82
CA ARG A 36 -8.55 4.28 4.52
C ARG A 36 -7.57 5.40 4.82
N PHE A 37 -7.61 6.41 3.98
CA PHE A 37 -6.79 7.60 4.04
C PHE A 37 -7.66 8.85 3.92
N GLU A 38 -7.21 9.93 4.55
CA GLU A 38 -7.86 11.24 4.50
C GLU A 38 -6.83 12.34 4.27
N THR A 39 -7.25 13.39 3.58
CA THR A 39 -6.38 14.55 3.31
C THR A 39 -5.87 15.22 4.58
N VAL A 40 -4.65 15.74 4.56
CA VAL A 40 -4.07 16.49 5.70
C VAL A 40 -4.75 17.85 5.87
N SER A 41 -5.14 18.49 4.77
CA SER A 41 -5.89 19.76 4.76
C SER A 41 -7.39 19.50 4.56
N GLU A 42 -8.24 20.43 4.96
CA GLU A 42 -9.63 20.43 4.50
C GLU A 42 -9.70 21.12 3.14
N LEU A 43 -10.42 20.51 2.21
CA LEU A 43 -10.53 20.93 0.82
C LEU A 43 -12.00 21.17 0.47
N GLU A 44 -12.23 21.85 -0.64
CA GLU A 44 -13.59 22.14 -1.09
C GLU A 44 -14.39 20.84 -1.30
N CYS A 45 -15.61 20.80 -0.77
CA CYS A 45 -16.51 19.66 -0.95
C CYS A 45 -17.96 20.02 -1.19
N GLY A 46 -18.14 21.06 -1.99
CA GLY A 46 -19.43 21.53 -2.44
C GLY A 46 -19.91 22.74 -1.66
N ARG A 47 -21.18 23.07 -1.90
CA ARG A 47 -21.82 24.26 -1.33
C ARG A 47 -22.58 23.92 -0.06
N SER A 48 -22.30 24.67 1.00
CA SER A 48 -23.11 24.74 2.20
C SER A 48 -24.01 25.99 2.16
N PRO A 49 -25.02 26.09 3.05
CA PRO A 49 -25.80 27.32 3.22
C PRO A 49 -24.93 28.55 3.57
N ASN A 50 -23.71 28.35 4.08
CA ASN A 50 -22.80 29.41 4.51
C ASN A 50 -21.68 29.70 3.47
N GLY A 51 -21.81 29.17 2.25
CA GLY A 51 -20.79 29.29 1.21
C GLY A 51 -20.07 27.96 0.97
N VAL A 52 -18.83 28.03 0.48
CA VAL A 52 -18.03 26.84 0.18
C VAL A 52 -17.83 26.00 1.44
N GLY A 53 -18.26 24.74 1.39
CA GLY A 53 -17.99 23.76 2.43
C GLY A 53 -16.58 23.21 2.27
N LEU A 54 -15.87 23.05 3.39
CA LEU A 54 -14.58 22.38 3.43
C LEU A 54 -14.73 21.07 4.20
N CYS A 55 -14.10 20.01 3.71
CA CYS A 55 -14.01 18.74 4.41
C CYS A 55 -12.81 17.91 3.95
N LYS A 56 -12.63 16.78 4.62
CA LYS A 56 -11.60 15.79 4.29
C LYS A 56 -12.03 14.93 3.12
N TRP A 57 -11.29 15.01 2.02
CA TRP A 57 -11.40 14.02 0.96
C TRP A 57 -10.87 12.68 1.46
N GLN A 58 -11.45 11.59 0.98
CA GLN A 58 -11.28 10.23 1.51
C GLN A 58 -10.87 9.28 0.41
N LEU A 59 -9.98 8.34 0.74
CA LEU A 59 -9.54 7.31 -0.17
C LEU A 59 -9.57 5.97 0.56
N GLN A 60 -10.20 4.97 -0.02
CA GLN A 60 -10.27 3.63 0.56
C GLN A 60 -9.79 2.61 -0.45
N PHE A 61 -8.95 1.70 0.02
CA PHE A 61 -8.46 0.59 -0.79
C PHE A 61 -9.07 -0.73 -0.33
N ALA A 62 -9.34 -1.59 -1.29
CA ALA A 62 -9.80 -2.95 -1.07
C ALA A 62 -8.88 -3.92 -1.81
N THR A 63 -8.72 -5.11 -1.22
CA THR A 63 -7.94 -6.20 -1.78
C THR A 63 -8.46 -6.62 -3.13
N ARG A 64 -7.53 -6.88 -4.04
CA ARG A 64 -7.81 -7.67 -5.24
C ARG A 64 -6.84 -8.84 -5.36
N ASP A 65 -5.54 -8.55 -5.37
CA ASP A 65 -4.43 -9.51 -5.37
C ASP A 65 -3.13 -8.82 -4.89
N ASP A 66 -1.99 -9.51 -4.94
CA ASP A 66 -0.72 -9.01 -4.40
C ASP A 66 -0.13 -7.84 -5.22
N GLU A 67 -0.53 -7.70 -6.49
CA GLU A 67 0.03 -6.72 -7.44
C GLU A 67 -0.95 -5.57 -7.74
N SER A 68 -2.22 -5.69 -7.33
CA SER A 68 -3.27 -4.70 -7.60
C SER A 68 -4.23 -4.50 -6.43
N SER A 69 -4.81 -3.30 -6.36
CA SER A 69 -5.81 -2.96 -5.35
C SER A 69 -6.95 -2.17 -5.96
N ALA A 70 -8.17 -2.44 -5.52
CA ALA A 70 -9.30 -1.60 -5.85
C ALA A 70 -9.28 -0.33 -4.98
N PHE A 71 -9.69 0.82 -5.51
CA PHE A 71 -9.83 2.06 -4.76
C PHE A 71 -11.22 2.67 -4.92
N ASN A 72 -11.66 3.38 -3.89
CA ASN A 72 -12.78 4.29 -3.89
C ASN A 72 -12.30 5.64 -3.36
N TRP A 73 -12.44 6.68 -4.17
CA TRP A 73 -11.99 8.04 -3.88
C TRP A 73 -13.18 8.99 -3.83
N GLN A 74 -13.33 9.69 -2.71
CA GLN A 74 -14.36 10.70 -2.50
C GLN A 74 -13.67 12.05 -2.35
N TYR A 75 -13.86 12.91 -3.34
CA TYR A 75 -13.29 14.24 -3.41
C TYR A 75 -14.33 15.22 -3.91
N SER A 76 -14.29 16.43 -3.36
CA SER A 76 -15.36 17.40 -3.57
C SER A 76 -16.76 16.81 -3.27
N ASP A 77 -17.63 16.84 -4.27
CA ASP A 77 -18.96 16.25 -4.39
C ASP A 77 -18.96 15.04 -5.37
N VAL A 78 -17.78 14.51 -5.67
CA VAL A 78 -17.54 13.45 -6.66
C VAL A 78 -17.04 12.17 -5.98
N GLY A 79 -17.56 11.03 -6.42
CA GLY A 79 -17.04 9.71 -6.10
C GLY A 79 -16.45 9.06 -7.34
N GLU A 80 -15.24 8.53 -7.24
CA GLU A 80 -14.51 7.86 -8.31
C GLU A 80 -13.95 6.52 -7.81
N ALA A 81 -13.87 5.52 -8.69
CA ALA A 81 -13.42 4.20 -8.29
C ALA A 81 -12.66 3.47 -9.40
N GLY A 82 -11.85 2.52 -8.95
CA GLY A 82 -11.50 1.33 -9.71
C GLY A 82 -10.17 0.77 -9.27
N HIS A 83 -9.12 0.71 -10.09
CA HIS A 83 -7.95 -0.13 -9.73
C HIS A 83 -6.61 0.58 -9.90
N ILE A 84 -5.70 0.26 -8.99
CA ILE A 84 -4.28 0.59 -9.06
C ILE A 84 -3.46 -0.68 -9.31
N GLU A 85 -2.33 -0.53 -9.97
CA GLU A 85 -1.26 -1.53 -10.07
C GLU A 85 -0.04 -1.03 -9.31
N CYS A 86 0.68 -1.93 -8.65
CA CYS A 86 1.86 -1.61 -7.87
C CYS A 86 3.09 -2.35 -8.39
N ASP A 87 4.23 -1.67 -8.43
CA ASP A 87 5.55 -2.25 -8.64
C ASP A 87 6.42 -1.96 -7.41
N GLY A 88 6.58 -2.97 -6.55
CA GLY A 88 7.20 -2.80 -5.24
C GLY A 88 6.49 -1.72 -4.43
N ALA A 89 7.21 -0.70 -3.98
CA ALA A 89 6.67 0.42 -3.21
C ALA A 89 5.98 1.51 -4.06
N THR A 90 5.91 1.37 -5.38
CA THR A 90 5.40 2.41 -6.29
C THR A 90 4.01 2.04 -6.84
N ILE A 91 3.12 3.02 -6.95
CA ILE A 91 1.86 2.89 -7.69
C ILE A 91 2.15 3.27 -9.14
N THR A 92 1.98 2.34 -10.08
CA THR A 92 2.46 2.49 -11.47
C THR A 92 1.37 2.73 -12.49
N SER A 93 0.13 2.34 -12.20
CA SER A 93 -0.98 2.46 -13.15
C SER A 93 -2.32 2.57 -12.46
N ILE A 94 -3.23 3.34 -13.06
CA ILE A 94 -4.62 3.48 -12.61
C ILE A 94 -5.53 3.21 -13.82
N THR A 95 -6.19 2.05 -13.82
CA THR A 95 -6.75 1.44 -15.04
C THR A 95 -8.23 1.73 -15.30
N SER A 96 -8.93 2.36 -14.35
CA SER A 96 -10.40 2.47 -14.39
C SER A 96 -10.94 3.85 -14.68
N SER A 97 -10.11 4.88 -14.67
CA SER A 97 -10.53 6.25 -14.94
C SER A 97 -10.18 6.63 -16.38
N PRO A 98 -11.03 7.36 -17.12
CA PRO A 98 -10.63 7.98 -18.40
C PRO A 98 -9.49 8.99 -18.22
N ARG A 99 -9.14 9.32 -16.97
CA ARG A 99 -8.09 10.23 -16.56
C ARG A 99 -6.94 9.44 -15.94
N GLN A 100 -5.72 9.76 -16.35
CA GLN A 100 -4.53 9.33 -15.63
C GLN A 100 -4.49 10.04 -14.27
N ILE A 101 -4.36 9.26 -13.20
CA ILE A 101 -4.22 9.76 -11.84
C ILE A 101 -2.76 9.62 -11.42
N ASP A 102 -2.18 10.69 -10.87
CA ASP A 102 -0.81 10.68 -10.36
C ASP A 102 -0.82 10.35 -8.85
N ALA A 103 -0.19 9.23 -8.48
CA ALA A 103 -0.17 8.74 -7.10
C ALA A 103 1.19 8.16 -6.68
N THR A 104 1.60 8.42 -5.44
CA THR A 104 2.81 7.82 -4.82
C THR A 104 2.56 7.49 -3.36
N PHE A 105 3.10 6.36 -2.89
CA PHE A 105 2.98 5.92 -1.50
C PHE A 105 4.36 5.79 -0.86
N ASP A 106 4.54 6.45 0.28
CA ASP A 106 5.73 6.30 1.12
C ASP A 106 5.39 5.38 2.30
N ALA A 107 5.87 4.13 2.23
CA ALA A 107 5.65 3.14 3.27
C ALA A 107 6.31 3.51 4.61
N ALA A 108 7.40 4.28 4.61
CA ALA A 108 8.10 4.67 5.85
C ALA A 108 7.31 5.72 6.63
N THR A 109 6.72 6.69 5.93
CA THR A 109 5.91 7.75 6.56
C THR A 109 4.41 7.47 6.54
N GLN A 110 3.97 6.40 5.87
CA GLN A 110 2.58 6.02 5.66
C GLN A 110 1.77 7.12 4.98
N LYS A 111 2.44 7.94 4.14
CA LYS A 111 1.83 9.05 3.42
C LYS A 111 1.52 8.62 2.00
N LEU A 112 0.32 8.97 1.56
CA LEU A 112 -0.11 8.81 0.18
C LEU A 112 -0.22 10.21 -0.43
N VAL A 113 0.46 10.44 -1.55
CA VAL A 113 0.21 11.62 -2.38
C VAL A 113 -0.65 11.15 -3.55
N TRP A 114 -1.81 11.77 -3.73
CA TRP A 114 -2.78 11.46 -4.78
C TRP A 114 -3.28 12.78 -5.35
N GLU A 115 -3.01 13.04 -6.63
CA GLU A 115 -3.41 14.30 -7.29
C GLU A 115 -2.89 15.56 -6.58
N ASP A 116 -1.60 15.56 -6.25
CA ASP A 116 -0.89 16.59 -5.47
C ASP A 116 -1.43 16.83 -4.04
N GLN A 117 -2.46 16.08 -3.62
CA GLN A 117 -2.97 16.14 -2.26
C GLN A 117 -2.28 15.09 -1.40
N THR A 118 -1.87 15.49 -0.19
CA THR A 118 -1.29 14.57 0.79
C THR A 118 -2.39 14.00 1.66
N TYR A 119 -2.39 12.67 1.77
CA TYR A 119 -3.26 11.88 2.60
C TYR A 119 -2.48 11.13 3.69
N VAL A 120 -3.13 10.92 4.82
CA VAL A 120 -2.65 10.15 5.97
C VAL A 120 -3.69 9.10 6.37
N PRO A 121 -3.31 8.03 7.08
CA PRO A 121 -4.27 7.00 7.51
C PRO A 121 -5.41 7.63 8.32
N ALA A 122 -6.64 7.26 7.99
CA ALA A 122 -7.81 7.65 8.77
C ALA A 122 -7.85 6.83 10.08
N ASN A 123 -8.30 7.47 11.17
CA ASN A 123 -8.49 6.81 12.47
C ASN A 123 -9.77 5.97 12.52
#